data_AF-A0A353NLM5-F1
#
_entry.id   AF-A0A353NLM5-F1
#
_cell.length_a   1.000
_cell.length_b   1.000
_cell.length_c   1.000
_cell.angle_alpha   90.00
_cell.angle_beta   90.00
_cell.angle_gamma   90.00
#
_symmetry.space_group_name_H-M   'P 1'
#
loop_
_entity.id
_entity.type
_entity.pdbx_description
1 polymer ?
#
loop_
_entity_poly.entity_id
_entity_poly.type
_entity_poly.pdbx_seq_one_letter_code
_entity_poly.pdbx_strand_id
1 'polypeptide(L)'
;MELTATAHIPETVNYIAWQPGKGEISGLRYEVANTAPSVTDKWYGLTFGSKFSEPPTFFAGIQTDGASDTVAVRGQKLAAAGIQIRAEEEQSKDLETTHSKETVGFLSIGVGATVQ
;
A
#
# COMPACT_ATOMS: atom_id res chain seq x y z
N MET A 1 11.67 -0.14 25.02
CA MET A 1 11.36 -1.58 25.16
C MET A 1 10.08 -1.69 25.97
N GLU A 2 9.10 -2.43 25.48
CA GLU A 2 7.90 -2.83 26.23
C GLU A 2 8.30 -3.37 27.62
N LEU A 3 7.75 -2.79 28.69
CA LEU A 3 8.07 -3.12 30.09
C LEU A 3 7.01 -4.02 30.73
N THR A 4 6.48 -5.00 29.98
CA THR A 4 5.55 -6.00 30.53
C THR A 4 6.27 -7.34 30.68
N ALA A 5 6.41 -7.82 31.92
CA ALA A 5 7.13 -9.04 32.28
C ALA A 5 6.38 -10.35 31.91
N THR A 6 5.43 -10.28 30.98
CA THR A 6 4.62 -11.44 30.54
C THR A 6 4.94 -11.74 29.08
N ALA A 7 5.28 -13.00 28.81
CA ALA A 7 5.48 -13.46 27.44
C ALA A 7 4.15 -13.31 26.67
N HIS A 8 4.21 -12.66 25.51
CA HIS A 8 3.07 -12.52 24.63
C HIS A 8 2.60 -13.92 24.21
N ILE A 9 1.29 -14.20 24.31
CA ILE A 9 0.75 -15.48 23.85
C ILE A 9 0.82 -15.57 22.32
N PRO A 10 0.92 -16.78 21.73
CA PRO A 10 0.85 -16.93 20.29
C PRO A 10 -0.49 -16.43 19.73
N GLU A 11 -0.43 -15.76 18.58
CA GLU A 11 -1.59 -15.28 17.84
C GLU A 11 -1.67 -15.93 16.46
N THR A 12 -2.89 -16.08 15.95
CA THR A 12 -3.11 -16.52 14.56
C THR A 12 -3.26 -15.29 13.68
N VAL A 13 -2.36 -15.15 12.70
CA VAL A 13 -2.40 -14.06 11.72
C VAL A 13 -2.91 -14.60 10.39
N ASN A 14 -3.96 -13.98 9.85
CA ASN A 14 -4.45 -14.26 8.50
C ASN A 14 -3.69 -13.38 7.50
N TYR A 15 -3.32 -13.95 6.35
CA TYR A 15 -2.58 -13.22 5.33
C TYR A 15 -3.18 -13.45 3.94
N ILE A 16 -2.96 -12.49 3.06
CA ILE A 16 -3.18 -12.60 1.62
C ILE A 16 -1.82 -12.47 0.95
N ALA A 17 -1.46 -13.45 0.13
CA ALA A 17 -0.28 -13.39 -0.72
C ALA A 17 -0.72 -13.52 -2.19
N TRP A 18 -0.24 -12.63 -3.05
CA TRP A 18 -0.59 -12.60 -4.46
C TRP A 18 0.63 -12.21 -5.29
N GLN A 19 0.94 -13.00 -6.33
CA GLN A 19 2.02 -12.68 -7.27
C GLN A 19 1.71 -11.40 -8.08
N PRO A 20 2.71 -10.54 -8.36
CA PRO A 20 2.52 -9.41 -9.26
C PRO A 20 1.94 -9.83 -10.61
N GLY A 21 0.96 -9.06 -11.10
CA GLY A 21 0.24 -9.37 -12.33
C GLY A 21 -1.03 -8.55 -12.49
N LYS A 22 -1.63 -8.66 -13.67
CA LYS A 22 -2.93 -8.07 -14.00
C LYS A 22 -3.82 -9.16 -14.58
N GLY A 23 -5.10 -9.10 -14.28
CA GLY A 23 -6.04 -10.09 -14.80
C GLY A 23 -7.47 -9.76 -14.43
N GLU A 24 -8.32 -10.76 -14.54
CA GLU A 24 -9.73 -10.68 -14.17
C GLU A 24 -10.08 -11.86 -13.26
N ILE A 25 -10.86 -11.60 -12.22
CA ILE A 25 -11.43 -12.60 -11.33
C ILE A 25 -12.90 -12.28 -11.12
N SER A 26 -13.79 -13.19 -11.50
CA SER A 26 -15.24 -13.04 -11.33
C SER A 26 -15.80 -11.72 -11.90
N GLY A 27 -15.30 -11.27 -13.06
CA GLY A 27 -15.72 -10.01 -13.70
C GLY A 27 -15.06 -8.75 -13.13
N LEU A 28 -14.19 -8.87 -12.13
CA LEU A 28 -13.41 -7.75 -11.59
C LEU A 28 -11.98 -7.81 -12.14
N ARG A 29 -11.50 -6.69 -12.67
CA ARG A 29 -10.09 -6.57 -13.02
C ARG A 29 -9.26 -6.35 -11.76
N TYR A 30 -8.07 -6.94 -11.74
CA TYR A 30 -7.10 -6.69 -10.69
C TYR A 30 -5.74 -6.25 -11.25
N GLU A 31 -4.99 -5.53 -10.44
CA GLU A 31 -3.57 -5.22 -10.64
C GLU A 31 -2.84 -5.39 -9.31
N VAL A 32 -1.80 -6.22 -9.30
CA VAL A 32 -0.89 -6.40 -8.18
C VAL A 32 0.50 -6.01 -8.65
N ALA A 33 1.13 -5.06 -7.98
CA ALA A 33 2.48 -4.60 -8.34
C ALA A 33 3.17 -3.89 -7.16
N ASN A 34 4.43 -3.54 -7.38
CA ASN A 34 5.23 -2.72 -6.49
C ASN A 34 5.50 -1.36 -7.13
N THR A 35 5.62 -0.30 -6.33
CA THR A 35 6.19 0.97 -6.79
C THR A 35 7.68 0.83 -7.03
N ALA A 36 8.28 1.84 -7.67
CA ALA A 36 9.71 2.08 -7.51
C ALA A 36 10.05 2.40 -6.04
N PRO A 37 11.31 2.24 -5.58
CA PRO A 37 11.77 2.63 -4.25
C PRO A 37 11.86 4.16 -4.14
N SER A 38 10.70 4.82 -4.06
CA SER A 38 10.55 6.26 -4.23
C SER A 38 9.44 6.88 -3.37
N VAL A 39 8.70 6.08 -2.59
CA VAL A 39 7.63 6.59 -1.72
C VAL A 39 8.27 7.10 -0.44
N THR A 40 8.04 8.37 -0.07
CA THR A 40 8.54 8.98 1.18
C THR A 40 7.37 9.54 1.99
N ASP A 41 7.64 10.41 2.97
CA ASP A 41 6.71 11.32 3.63
C ASP A 41 5.87 12.21 2.68
N LYS A 42 6.31 12.36 1.42
CA LYS A 42 5.67 13.18 0.40
C LYS A 42 4.69 12.38 -0.45
N TRP A 43 3.64 13.06 -0.91
CA TRP A 43 2.65 12.47 -1.81
C TRP A 43 3.27 12.01 -3.13
N TYR A 44 3.26 10.69 -3.33
CA TYR A 44 3.65 10.00 -4.54
C TYR A 44 2.41 9.66 -5.38
N GLY A 45 2.41 10.07 -6.65
CA GLY A 45 1.34 9.72 -7.58
C GLY A 45 1.54 8.32 -8.14
N LEU A 46 0.63 7.40 -7.85
CA LEU A 46 0.61 6.05 -8.37
C LEU A 46 -0.47 5.96 -9.46
N THR A 47 -0.05 5.69 -10.70
CA THR A 47 -0.95 5.45 -11.83
C THR A 47 -1.19 3.96 -11.98
N PHE A 48 -2.46 3.56 -12.08
CA PHE A 48 -2.82 2.18 -12.37
C PHE A 48 -2.50 1.86 -13.83
N GLY A 49 -1.88 0.70 -14.04
CA GLY A 49 -1.68 0.18 -15.38
C GLY A 49 -2.86 -0.67 -15.86
N SER A 50 -3.83 -0.98 -14.99
CA SER A 50 -5.15 -1.53 -15.33
C SER A 50 -6.16 -0.42 -15.59
N LYS A 51 -7.09 -0.64 -16.53
CA LYS A 51 -8.17 0.30 -16.85
C LYS A 51 -9.44 -0.04 -16.05
N PHE A 52 -9.79 0.80 -15.10
CA PHE A 52 -11.02 0.73 -14.32
C PHE A 52 -12.06 1.73 -14.84
N SER A 53 -13.36 1.41 -14.69
CA SER A 53 -14.45 2.34 -15.03
C SER A 53 -14.74 3.34 -13.90
N GLU A 54 -14.48 2.93 -12.66
CA GLU A 54 -14.70 3.67 -11.43
C GLU A 54 -13.47 3.50 -10.51
N PRO A 55 -13.30 4.29 -9.45
CA PRO A 55 -12.23 4.08 -8.48
C PRO A 55 -12.25 2.64 -7.94
N PRO A 56 -11.15 1.85 -8.08
CA PRO A 56 -11.12 0.46 -7.61
C PRO A 56 -11.02 0.39 -6.09
N THR A 57 -11.22 -0.80 -5.51
CA THR A 57 -10.76 -1.07 -4.14
C THR A 57 -9.23 -1.16 -4.16
N PHE A 58 -8.56 -0.54 -3.19
CA PHE A 58 -7.09 -0.45 -3.14
C PHE A 58 -6.56 -0.90 -1.78
N PHE A 59 -5.60 -1.83 -1.81
CA PHE A 59 -4.83 -2.30 -0.65
C PHE A 59 -3.35 -2.02 -0.90
N ALA A 60 -2.61 -1.63 0.12
CA ALA A 60 -1.18 -1.39 0.01
C ALA A 60 -0.45 -1.67 1.32
N GLY A 61 0.85 -1.97 1.22
CA GLY A 61 1.74 -2.17 2.35
C GLY A 61 3.19 -1.84 1.97
N ILE A 62 3.96 -1.37 2.96
CA ILE A 62 5.41 -1.15 2.84
C ILE A 62 6.08 -2.53 2.68
N GLN A 63 7.05 -2.64 1.76
CA GLN A 63 7.77 -3.89 1.47
C GLN A 63 9.29 -3.77 1.61
N THR A 64 9.77 -2.65 2.14
CA THR A 64 11.18 -2.40 2.46
C THR A 64 11.29 -1.78 3.85
N ASP A 65 12.51 -1.72 4.35
CA ASP A 65 12.87 -1.01 5.58
C ASP A 65 13.93 0.02 5.20
N GLY A 66 13.47 1.21 4.82
CA GLY A 66 14.28 2.31 4.31
C GLY A 66 14.80 3.25 5.40
N ALA A 67 14.18 3.27 6.57
CA ALA A 67 14.60 4.03 7.74
C ALA A 67 14.06 3.40 9.03
N SER A 68 14.68 3.73 10.16
CA SER A 68 14.41 3.07 11.46
C SER A 68 13.03 3.35 12.06
N ASP A 69 12.36 4.40 11.59
CA ASP A 69 11.13 4.90 12.18
C ASP A 69 9.91 4.27 11.52
N THR A 70 8.87 4.01 12.32
CA THR A 70 7.75 3.17 11.88
C THR A 70 6.81 3.97 10.99
N VAL A 71 6.46 3.39 9.84
CA VAL A 71 5.55 4.01 8.87
C VAL A 71 4.35 3.14 8.51
N ALA A 72 3.24 3.80 8.18
CA ALA A 72 2.09 3.20 7.51
C ALA A 72 1.86 3.81 6.13
N VAL A 73 1.25 3.05 5.20
CA VAL A 73 0.86 3.63 3.90
C VAL A 73 -0.39 4.47 4.09
N ARG A 74 -0.33 5.75 3.71
CA ARG A 74 -1.50 6.63 3.66
C ARG A 74 -1.90 6.90 2.21
N GLY A 75 -3.18 6.77 1.89
CA GLY A 75 -3.73 7.03 0.55
C GLY A 75 -4.73 8.18 0.51
N GLN A 76 -4.78 8.92 -0.60
CA GLN A 76 -5.81 9.91 -0.89
C GLN A 76 -6.08 10.05 -2.40
N LYS A 77 -7.19 10.70 -2.75
CA LYS A 77 -7.58 10.99 -4.16
C LYS A 77 -7.60 9.75 -5.05
N LEU A 78 -8.18 8.67 -4.56
CA LEU A 78 -8.40 7.44 -5.32
C LEU A 78 -9.37 7.72 -6.47
N ALA A 79 -8.92 7.43 -7.68
CA ALA A 79 -9.66 7.58 -8.93
C ALA A 79 -9.47 6.33 -9.80
N ALA A 80 -10.27 6.20 -10.87
CA ALA A 80 -10.16 5.06 -11.79
C ALA A 80 -8.77 4.90 -12.43
N ALA A 81 -8.01 6.00 -12.57
CA ALA A 81 -6.68 6.00 -13.18
C ALA A 81 -5.51 5.90 -12.20
N GLY A 82 -5.74 6.06 -10.89
CA GLY A 82 -4.66 6.09 -9.91
C GLY A 82 -5.04 6.62 -8.54
N ILE A 83 -4.05 6.78 -7.68
CA ILE A 83 -4.16 7.24 -6.30
C ILE A 83 -2.89 8.02 -5.90
N GLN A 84 -2.98 8.88 -4.88
CA GLN A 84 -1.80 9.41 -4.21
C GLN A 84 -1.52 8.63 -2.94
N ILE A 85 -0.27 8.21 -2.73
CA ILE A 85 0.17 7.51 -1.52
C ILE A 85 1.39 8.18 -0.89
N ARG A 86 1.62 7.94 0.40
CA ARG A 86 2.86 8.30 1.11
C ARG A 86 3.16 7.30 2.23
N ALA A 87 4.40 7.27 2.69
CA ALA A 87 4.78 6.66 3.96
C ALA A 87 4.52 7.68 5.07
N GLU A 88 3.55 7.42 5.93
CA GLU A 88 3.18 8.27 7.06
C GLU A 88 3.85 7.72 8.31
N GLU A 89 4.88 8.42 8.78
CA GLU A 89 5.58 8.11 10.02
C GLU A 89 4.73 8.43 11.24
N GLU A 90 4.89 7.61 12.27
CA GLU A 90 4.26 7.78 13.57
C GLU A 90 5.05 8.75 14.47
N GLN A 91 4.46 9.25 15.57
CA GLN A 91 5.06 10.31 16.41
C GLN A 91 5.18 9.93 17.90
N SER A 92 5.22 8.63 18.20
CA SER A 92 5.32 8.10 19.57
C SER A 92 6.72 8.27 20.17
N LYS A 93 7.75 8.25 19.32
CA LYS A 93 9.15 8.46 19.72
C LYS A 93 9.52 9.94 19.75
N ASP A 94 9.18 10.69 18.69
CA ASP A 94 9.41 12.13 18.59
C ASP A 94 8.44 12.79 17.57
N LEU A 95 8.65 14.07 17.26
CA LEU A 95 7.75 14.87 16.40
C LEU A 95 8.18 14.89 14.92
N GLU A 96 9.35 14.35 14.61
CA GLU A 96 9.88 14.24 13.24
C GLU A 96 8.97 13.30 12.43
N THR A 97 8.81 13.55 11.13
CA THR A 97 7.98 12.69 10.26
C THR A 97 8.54 12.55 8.84
N THR A 98 9.84 12.80 8.67
CA THR A 98 10.55 12.77 7.39
C THR A 98 11.07 11.37 7.17
N HIS A 99 10.33 10.61 6.37
CA HIS A 99 10.75 9.25 6.06
C HIS A 99 11.60 9.15 4.80
N SER A 100 12.49 8.17 4.75
CA SER A 100 13.28 7.87 3.56
C SER A 100 12.43 7.14 2.49
N LYS A 101 13.08 6.66 1.42
CA LYS A 101 12.39 6.03 0.29
C LYS A 101 12.04 4.58 0.58
N GLU A 102 10.79 4.23 0.33
CA GLU A 102 10.23 2.89 0.45
C GLU A 102 9.68 2.37 -0.87
N THR A 103 9.65 1.03 -0.99
CA THR A 103 8.85 0.31 -1.97
C THR A 103 7.50 -0.04 -1.35
N VAL A 104 6.41 0.37 -2.00
CA VAL A 104 5.05 -0.01 -1.60
C VAL A 104 4.54 -1.10 -2.54
N GLY A 105 4.12 -2.24 -1.99
CA GLY A 105 3.34 -3.25 -2.71
C GLY A 105 1.85 -2.89 -2.65
N PHE A 106 1.11 -3.12 -3.72
CA PHE A 106 -0.32 -2.84 -3.77
C PHE A 106 -1.12 -3.89 -4.56
N LEU A 107 -2.41 -3.97 -4.23
CA LEU A 107 -3.46 -4.66 -4.97
C LEU A 107 -4.58 -3.65 -5.24
N SER A 108 -4.92 -3.43 -6.50
CA SER A 108 -6.17 -2.77 -6.90
C SER A 108 -7.11 -3.78 -7.55
N ILE A 109 -8.39 -3.72 -7.22
CA ILE A 109 -9.43 -4.59 -7.78
C ILE A 109 -10.74 -3.84 -7.96
N GLY A 110 -11.37 -3.97 -9.12
CA GLY A 110 -12.60 -3.24 -9.43
C GLY A 110 -13.17 -3.54 -10.81
N VAL A 111 -14.27 -2.87 -11.15
CA VAL A 111 -14.91 -3.03 -12.46
C VAL A 111 -14.00 -2.50 -13.55
N GLY A 112 -13.73 -3.34 -14.56
CA GLY A 112 -12.91 -2.96 -15.70
C GLY A 112 -13.66 -2.01 -16.64
N ALA A 113 -12.95 -1.02 -17.19
CA ALA A 113 -13.50 -0.24 -18.31
C ALA A 113 -13.74 -1.16 -19.52
N THR A 114 -14.94 -1.14 -20.09
CA THR A 114 -15.22 -1.79 -21.37
C THR A 114 -14.38 -1.15 -22.47
N VAL A 115 -13.78 -1.98 -23.32
CA VAL A 115 -13.18 -1.49 -24.57
C VAL A 115 -14.35 -1.11 -25.47
N GLN A 116 -14.44 0.16 -25.84
CA GLN A 116 -15.39 0.62 -26.86
C GLN A 116 -14.84 0.30 -28.25
#